data_AF-A0A7C5ZRY2-F1
#
_entry.id   AF-A0A7C5ZRY2-F1
#
_cell.length_a   1.000
_cell.length_b   1.000
_cell.length_c   1.000
_cell.angle_alpha   90.00
_cell.angle_beta   90.00
_cell.angle_gamma   90.00
#
_symmetry.space_group_name_H-M   'P 1'
#
loop_
_entity.id
_entity.type
_entity.pdbx_description
1 polymer ?
#
loop_
_entity_poly.entity_id
_entity_poly.type
_entity_poly.pdbx_seq_one_letter_code
_entity_poly.pdbx_strand_id
1 'polypeptide(L)'
;MSVVKAVTCPVCGCLCDDIELTIENGRITKVKNGCAMSEAKFTSHCCEHRVTKPLIRKDGKFVEVTLEEAVRKAAEILANAKYPVLYGWSCTSCEAIEVGIELAEEVGGIIDNTSVVCHGPSVLSVQQVGIPSCTLGQVRHRADLIIYWGCDPWSAHPRHIERYTAFSEGRFEKSTWRGYLNKMKALMGRKKI
;
A
#
# COMPACT_ATOMS: atom_id res chain seq x y z
N MET A 1 15.34 -2.70 23.38
CA MET A 1 15.37 -2.12 22.03
C MET A 1 15.77 -3.20 21.05
N SER A 2 14.96 -3.46 20.03
CA SER A 2 15.29 -4.39 18.94
C SER A 2 15.13 -3.70 17.59
N VAL A 3 15.87 -4.16 16.59
CA VAL A 3 15.78 -3.66 15.21
C VAL A 3 15.36 -4.81 14.31
N VAL A 4 14.27 -4.62 13.57
CA VAL A 4 13.79 -5.55 12.56
C VAL A 4 14.08 -4.95 11.20
N LYS A 5 14.77 -5.69 10.33
CA LYS A 5 15.17 -5.26 8.99
C LYS A 5 14.34 -5.96 7.94
N ALA A 6 14.38 -5.44 6.71
CA ALA A 6 13.69 -5.99 5.55
C ALA A 6 12.18 -6.15 5.79
N VAL A 7 11.58 -5.15 6.45
CA VAL A 7 10.14 -5.13 6.70
C VAL A 7 9.43 -4.61 5.45
N THR A 8 8.37 -5.30 5.05
CA THR A 8 7.50 -4.86 3.96
C THR A 8 6.55 -3.76 4.40
N CYS A 9 6.52 -2.66 3.66
CA CYS A 9 5.66 -1.51 3.89
C CYS A 9 4.21 -1.80 3.43
N PRO A 10 3.20 -1.71 4.31
CA PRO A 10 1.82 -2.08 4.00
C PRO A 10 0.94 -0.89 3.56
N VAL A 11 1.50 0.07 2.80
CA VAL A 11 0.83 1.35 2.52
C VAL A 11 0.34 1.49 1.08
N CYS A 12 1.23 1.45 0.09
CA CYS A 12 0.89 1.64 -1.32
C CYS A 12 1.42 0.49 -2.18
N GLY A 13 1.07 0.49 -3.47
CA GLY A 13 1.43 -0.56 -4.41
C GLY A 13 2.94 -0.71 -4.68
N CYS A 14 3.79 0.18 -4.16
CA CYS A 14 5.25 0.03 -4.26
C CYS A 14 5.82 -1.08 -3.38
N LEU A 15 5.09 -1.47 -2.33
CA LEU A 15 5.43 -2.59 -1.44
C LEU A 15 6.91 -2.59 -1.02
N CYS A 16 7.41 -1.45 -0.52
CA CYS A 16 8.83 -1.30 -0.17
C CYS A 16 9.23 -2.34 0.89
N ASP A 17 10.24 -3.14 0.59
CA ASP A 17 10.73 -4.30 1.35
C ASP A 17 12.03 -4.05 2.12
N ASP A 18 12.50 -2.80 2.14
CA ASP A 18 13.78 -2.37 2.73
C ASP A 18 13.60 -1.54 4.01
N ILE A 19 12.42 -1.59 4.62
CA ILE A 19 12.12 -0.81 5.83
C ILE A 19 12.84 -1.42 7.03
N GLU A 20 13.45 -0.56 7.85
CA GLU A 20 13.98 -0.95 9.16
C GLU A 20 13.13 -0.33 10.27
N LEU A 21 12.64 -1.15 11.19
CA LEU A 21 11.83 -0.72 12.33
C LEU A 21 12.64 -0.88 13.62
N THR A 22 12.68 0.18 14.43
CA THR A 22 13.16 0.10 15.81
C THR A 22 11.97 -0.11 16.73
N ILE A 23 12.05 -1.12 17.60
CA ILE A 23 11.01 -1.48 18.56
C ILE A 23 11.54 -1.32 19.99
N GLU A 24 10.80 -0.58 20.82
CA GLU A 24 11.08 -0.37 22.23
C GLU A 24 9.80 -0.54 23.04
N ASN A 25 9.85 -1.35 24.10
CA ASN A 25 8.70 -1.61 24.97
C ASN A 25 7.43 -2.04 24.21
N GLY A 26 7.60 -2.87 23.17
CA GLY A 26 6.50 -3.36 22.33
C GLY A 26 5.92 -2.32 21.35
N ARG A 27 6.56 -1.16 21.19
CA ARG A 27 6.13 -0.08 20.29
C ARG A 27 7.17 0.20 19.22
N ILE A 28 6.71 0.49 18.02
CA ILE A 28 7.56 0.97 16.93
C ILE A 28 7.88 2.45 17.19
N THR A 29 9.15 2.78 17.43
CA THR A 29 9.60 4.14 17.78
C THR A 29 10.32 4.86 16.64
N LYS A 30 10.85 4.11 15.67
CA LYS A 30 11.55 4.69 14.51
C LYS A 30 11.34 3.84 13.27
N VAL A 31 11.15 4.52 12.15
CA VAL A 31 11.03 3.93 10.82
C VAL A 31 12.16 4.49 9.96
N LYS A 32 13.01 3.63 9.41
CA LYS A 32 14.07 4.01 8.48
C LYS A 32 13.78 3.45 7.09
N ASN A 33 14.15 4.22 6.07
CA ASN A 33 13.81 4.00 4.66
C ASN A 33 12.29 4.11 4.36
N GLY A 34 11.46 4.54 5.30
CA GLY A 34 10.05 4.85 5.04
C GLY A 34 9.87 6.24 4.41
N CYS A 35 8.88 6.41 3.53
CA CYS A 35 8.34 7.74 3.24
C CYS A 35 7.42 8.21 4.37
N ALA A 36 6.99 9.47 4.33
CA ALA A 36 6.09 10.04 5.35
C ALA A 36 4.82 9.20 5.59
N MET A 37 4.22 8.61 4.55
CA MET A 37 3.04 7.75 4.70
C MET A 37 3.36 6.43 5.42
N SER A 38 4.52 5.83 5.12
CA SER A 38 5.02 4.61 5.78
C SER A 38 5.30 4.87 7.25
N GLU A 39 6.00 5.97 7.54
CA GLU A 39 6.30 6.39 8.91
C GLU A 39 5.04 6.65 9.72
N ALA A 40 4.07 7.39 9.16
CA ALA A 40 2.78 7.63 9.78
C ALA A 40 2.06 6.32 10.10
N LYS A 41 1.97 5.38 9.14
CA LYS A 41 1.28 4.09 9.34
C LYS A 41 1.92 3.24 10.44
N PHE A 42 3.24 3.16 10.47
CA PHE A 42 3.96 2.35 11.46
C PHE A 42 3.96 2.98 12.85
N THR A 43 3.94 4.31 12.96
CA THR A 43 3.97 4.99 14.27
C THR A 43 2.58 5.25 14.85
N SER A 44 1.52 5.28 14.03
CA SER A 44 0.14 5.57 14.48
C SER A 44 -0.57 4.40 15.18
N HIS A 45 0.10 3.27 15.42
CA HIS A 45 -0.53 2.07 15.99
C HIS A 45 -0.99 2.25 17.45
N CYS A 46 -0.43 3.22 18.18
CA CYS A 46 -0.75 3.58 19.56
C CYS A 46 -1.54 4.90 19.68
N CYS A 47 -2.43 5.21 18.73
CA CYS A 47 -3.29 6.39 18.84
C CYS A 47 -4.53 6.13 19.71
N GLU A 48 -5.12 7.20 20.26
CA GLU A 48 -6.34 7.14 21.07
C GLU A 48 -7.53 6.53 20.30
N HIS A 49 -7.57 6.72 18.98
CA HIS A 49 -8.64 6.21 18.11
C HIS A 49 -8.45 4.75 17.68
N ARG A 50 -7.43 4.04 18.20
CA ARG A 50 -7.25 2.62 17.91
C ARG A 50 -8.35 1.82 18.59
N VAL A 51 -9.20 1.18 17.79
CA VAL A 51 -10.23 0.26 18.30
C VAL A 51 -9.53 -0.97 18.89
N THR A 52 -9.61 -1.13 20.21
CA THR A 52 -9.03 -2.25 20.98
C THR A 52 -10.07 -3.27 21.42
N LYS A 53 -11.36 -2.92 21.33
CA LYS A 53 -12.49 -3.79 21.66
C LYS A 53 -13.55 -3.73 20.57
N PRO A 54 -14.24 -4.84 20.27
CA PRO A 54 -15.39 -4.86 19.37
C PRO A 54 -16.52 -3.95 19.88
N LEU A 55 -17.22 -3.33 18.94
CA LEU A 55 -18.33 -2.41 19.22
C LEU A 55 -19.56 -2.84 18.44
N ILE A 56 -20.73 -2.83 19.08
CA ILE A 56 -22.04 -2.99 18.43
C ILE A 56 -22.85 -1.72 18.63
N ARG A 57 -23.65 -1.34 17.63
CA ARG A 57 -24.59 -0.21 17.75
C ARG A 57 -25.88 -0.66 18.43
N LYS A 58 -26.21 -0.06 19.58
CA LYS A 58 -27.47 -0.23 20.33
C LYS A 58 -28.08 1.16 20.55
N ASP A 59 -29.34 1.35 20.17
CA ASP A 59 -30.07 2.64 20.29
C ASP A 59 -29.29 3.85 19.75
N GLY A 60 -28.67 3.68 18.58
CA GLY A 60 -27.89 4.72 17.90
C GLY A 60 -26.47 4.94 18.44
N LYS A 61 -26.09 4.36 19.57
CA LYS A 61 -24.76 4.51 20.20
C LYS A 61 -23.94 3.23 20.09
N PHE A 62 -22.60 3.36 20.06
CA PHE A 62 -21.70 2.21 20.13
C PHE A 62 -21.50 1.75 21.57
N VAL A 63 -21.55 0.44 21.78
CA VAL A 63 -21.33 -0.21 23.07
C VAL A 63 -20.25 -1.28 22.90
N GLU A 64 -19.31 -1.34 23.85
CA GLU A 64 -18.28 -2.39 23.90
C GLU A 64 -18.91 -3.75 24.19
N VAL A 65 -18.46 -4.77 23.45
CA VAL A 65 -18.91 -6.16 23.61
C VAL A 65 -17.74 -7.14 23.49
N THR A 66 -17.98 -8.41 23.79
CA THR A 66 -16.97 -9.46 23.55
C THR A 66 -16.81 -9.73 22.05
N LEU A 67 -15.66 -10.30 21.67
CA LEU A 67 -15.42 -10.73 20.28
C LEU A 67 -16.47 -11.76 19.84
N GLU A 68 -16.84 -12.67 20.73
CA GLU A 68 -17.83 -13.70 20.46
C GLU A 68 -19.23 -13.11 20.20
N GLU A 69 -19.68 -12.12 21.00
CA GLU A 69 -20.95 -11.42 20.75
C GLU A 69 -20.92 -10.67 19.41
N ALA A 70 -19.82 -9.97 19.10
CA ALA A 70 -19.66 -9.23 17.85
C ALA A 70 -19.68 -10.16 16.62
N VAL A 71 -18.92 -11.26 16.67
CA VAL A 71 -18.85 -12.23 15.56
C VAL A 71 -20.20 -12.92 15.36
N ARG A 72 -20.87 -13.35 16.43
CA ARG A 72 -22.21 -13.95 16.34
C ARG A 72 -23.20 -12.99 15.68
N LYS A 73 -23.19 -11.70 16.08
CA LYS A 73 -24.06 -10.69 15.49
C LYS A 73 -23.77 -10.46 14.01
N ALA A 74 -22.50 -10.44 13.62
CA ALA A 74 -22.11 -10.32 12.21
C ALA A 74 -22.58 -11.53 11.39
N ALA A 75 -22.40 -12.75 11.91
CA ALA A 75 -22.86 -13.98 11.26
C ALA A 75 -24.38 -14.01 11.09
N GLU A 76 -25.15 -13.62 12.12
CA GLU A 76 -26.61 -13.48 12.02
C GLU A 76 -27.03 -12.51 10.90
N ILE A 77 -26.34 -11.37 10.77
CA ILE A 77 -26.65 -10.38 9.74
C ILE A 77 -26.40 -10.97 8.35
N LEU A 78 -25.25 -11.62 8.16
CA LEU A 78 -24.87 -12.22 6.87
C LEU A 78 -25.80 -13.38 6.49
N ALA A 79 -26.09 -14.29 7.42
CA ALA A 79 -26.94 -15.46 7.17
C ALA A 79 -28.40 -15.10 6.83
N ASN A 80 -28.90 -13.98 7.37
CA ASN A 80 -30.26 -13.50 7.09
C ASN A 80 -30.33 -12.50 5.93
N ALA A 81 -29.19 -12.11 5.35
CA ALA A 81 -29.17 -11.16 4.24
C ALA A 81 -29.64 -11.84 2.95
N LYS A 82 -30.45 -11.12 2.15
CA LYS A 82 -30.87 -11.61 0.82
C LYS A 82 -29.81 -11.37 -0.25
N TYR A 83 -28.92 -10.40 -0.03
CA TYR A 83 -27.90 -9.97 -0.98
C TYR A 83 -26.71 -9.36 -0.24
N PRO A 84 -25.94 -10.15 0.52
CA PRO A 84 -24.79 -9.65 1.27
C PRO A 84 -23.65 -9.21 0.33
N VAL A 85 -23.06 -8.05 0.61
CA VAL A 85 -21.90 -7.53 -0.13
C VAL A 85 -20.72 -7.40 0.83
N LEU A 86 -19.64 -8.08 0.46
CA LEU A 86 -18.39 -8.22 1.18
C LEU A 86 -17.34 -7.37 0.47
N TYR A 87 -17.17 -6.12 0.91
CA TYR A 87 -16.37 -5.11 0.20
C TYR A 87 -15.09 -4.69 0.94
N GLY A 88 -14.01 -4.44 0.20
CA GLY A 88 -12.80 -3.77 0.69
C GLY A 88 -11.51 -4.49 0.31
N TRP A 89 -11.02 -5.38 1.18
CA TRP A 89 -9.93 -6.36 0.98
C TRP A 89 -8.53 -5.83 0.60
N SER A 90 -8.38 -4.63 0.06
CA SER A 90 -7.11 -4.16 -0.51
C SER A 90 -6.03 -3.78 0.52
N CYS A 91 -6.36 -3.84 1.82
CA CYS A 91 -5.46 -3.52 2.93
C CYS A 91 -5.43 -4.65 3.98
N THR A 92 -5.45 -5.91 3.53
CA THR A 92 -5.31 -7.12 4.37
C THR A 92 -4.39 -8.14 3.70
N SER A 93 -4.14 -9.28 4.33
CA SER A 93 -3.31 -10.36 3.77
C SER A 93 -4.10 -11.28 2.83
N CYS A 94 -3.39 -12.04 1.99
CA CYS A 94 -4.03 -12.98 1.06
C CYS A 94 -4.80 -14.08 1.80
N GLU A 95 -4.30 -14.55 2.94
CA GLU A 95 -4.95 -15.57 3.77
C GLU A 95 -6.30 -15.09 4.31
N ALA A 96 -6.41 -13.81 4.67
CA ALA A 96 -7.69 -13.23 5.08
C ALA A 96 -8.67 -13.07 3.91
N ILE A 97 -8.15 -12.80 2.70
CA ILE A 97 -8.98 -12.72 1.48
C ILE A 97 -9.49 -14.11 1.10
N GLU A 98 -8.67 -15.15 1.21
CA GLU A 98 -9.06 -16.55 0.96
C GLU A 98 -10.25 -16.96 1.82
N VAL A 99 -10.16 -16.74 3.14
CA VAL A 99 -11.29 -16.99 4.07
C VAL A 99 -12.50 -16.10 3.73
N GLY A 100 -12.26 -14.86 3.28
CA GLY A 100 -13.32 -13.96 2.83
C GLY A 100 -14.08 -14.47 1.60
N ILE A 101 -13.38 -15.11 0.66
CA ILE A 101 -13.99 -15.73 -0.53
C ILE A 101 -14.84 -16.92 -0.10
N GLU A 102 -14.32 -17.83 0.73
CA GLU A 102 -15.07 -18.96 1.27
C GLU A 102 -16.34 -18.50 2.01
N LEU A 103 -16.22 -17.46 2.83
CA LEU A 103 -17.37 -16.86 3.51
C LEU A 103 -18.39 -16.29 2.52
N ALA A 104 -17.95 -15.64 1.44
CA ALA A 104 -18.84 -15.10 0.42
C ALA A 104 -19.62 -16.21 -0.29
N GLU A 105 -18.96 -17.33 -0.58
CA GLU A 105 -19.62 -18.51 -1.16
C GLU A 105 -20.67 -19.09 -0.20
N GLU A 106 -20.30 -19.29 1.07
CA GLU A 106 -21.18 -19.86 2.11
C GLU A 106 -22.46 -19.05 2.31
N VAL A 107 -22.34 -17.71 2.31
CA VAL A 107 -23.50 -16.82 2.52
C VAL A 107 -24.24 -16.46 1.22
N GLY A 108 -23.81 -17.00 0.07
CA GLY A 108 -24.37 -16.66 -1.25
C GLY A 108 -24.22 -15.17 -1.59
N GLY A 109 -23.13 -14.55 -1.14
CA GLY A 109 -22.86 -13.12 -1.26
C GLY A 109 -22.00 -12.73 -2.45
N ILE A 110 -21.81 -11.42 -2.60
CA ILE A 110 -20.85 -10.85 -3.55
C ILE A 110 -19.63 -10.40 -2.79
N ILE A 111 -18.46 -10.81 -3.26
CA ILE A 111 -17.18 -10.27 -2.82
C ILE A 111 -16.61 -9.31 -3.87
N ASP A 112 -16.17 -8.14 -3.43
CA ASP A 112 -15.56 -7.14 -4.31
C ASP A 112 -14.55 -6.28 -3.55
N ASN A 113 -13.53 -5.74 -4.22
CA ASN A 113 -12.45 -4.98 -3.58
C ASN A 113 -12.37 -3.54 -4.09
N THR A 114 -11.42 -2.76 -3.57
CA THR A 114 -11.28 -1.35 -3.98
C THR A 114 -10.89 -1.14 -5.45
N SER A 115 -10.59 -2.20 -6.21
CA SER A 115 -10.25 -2.07 -7.62
C SER A 115 -11.40 -1.45 -8.42
N VAL A 116 -12.66 -1.73 -8.10
CA VAL A 116 -13.81 -1.18 -8.86
C VAL A 116 -13.90 0.35 -8.85
N VAL A 117 -13.30 1.01 -7.85
CA VAL A 117 -13.18 2.48 -7.78
C VAL A 117 -11.76 2.98 -8.07
N CYS A 118 -10.87 2.11 -8.51
CA CYS A 118 -9.46 2.40 -8.78
C CYS A 118 -9.06 1.86 -10.17
N HIS A 119 -8.37 0.71 -10.22
CA HIS A 119 -7.88 0.12 -11.48
C HIS A 119 -8.85 -0.88 -12.13
N GLY A 120 -10.12 -0.91 -11.73
CA GLY A 120 -11.17 -1.75 -12.33
C GLY A 120 -11.32 -1.55 -13.84
N PRO A 121 -11.36 -0.30 -14.36
CA PRO A 121 -11.33 -0.05 -15.80
C PRO A 121 -10.07 -0.60 -16.49
N SER A 122 -8.92 -0.59 -15.80
CA SER A 122 -7.70 -1.20 -16.31
C SER A 122 -7.86 -2.72 -16.41
N VAL A 123 -8.44 -3.40 -15.41
CA VAL A 123 -8.70 -4.85 -15.44
C VAL A 123 -9.59 -5.22 -16.64
N LEU A 124 -10.68 -4.48 -16.88
CA LEU A 124 -11.54 -4.69 -18.04
C LEU A 124 -10.79 -4.54 -19.37
N SER A 125 -9.91 -3.53 -19.46
CA SER A 125 -9.09 -3.32 -20.66
C SER A 125 -8.11 -4.47 -20.89
N VAL A 126 -7.45 -4.95 -19.84
CA VAL A 126 -6.51 -6.08 -19.92
C VAL A 126 -7.21 -7.36 -20.38
N GLN A 127 -8.45 -7.60 -19.93
CA GLN A 127 -9.25 -8.75 -20.40
C GLN A 127 -9.56 -8.66 -21.90
N GLN A 128 -9.66 -7.46 -22.47
CA GLN A 128 -9.98 -7.26 -23.88
C GLN A 128 -8.76 -7.27 -24.80
N VAL A 129 -7.66 -6.63 -24.39
CA VAL A 129 -6.51 -6.38 -25.28
C VAL A 129 -5.16 -6.83 -24.72
N GLY A 130 -5.14 -7.43 -23.53
CA GLY A 130 -3.92 -7.89 -22.85
C GLY A 130 -3.14 -6.78 -22.13
N ILE A 131 -1.99 -7.14 -21.56
CA ILE A 131 -1.11 -6.22 -20.82
C ILE A 131 0.37 -6.45 -21.15
N PRO A 132 0.99 -5.62 -22.02
CA PRO A 132 2.44 -5.62 -22.17
C PRO A 132 3.08 -4.93 -20.95
N SER A 133 3.70 -5.71 -20.07
CA SER A 133 4.28 -5.20 -18.81
C SER A 133 5.69 -5.75 -18.56
N CYS A 134 6.35 -5.21 -17.54
CA CYS A 134 7.65 -5.66 -17.06
C CYS A 134 7.77 -5.45 -15.54
N THR A 135 8.79 -6.04 -14.92
CA THR A 135 9.06 -5.82 -13.49
C THR A 135 9.79 -4.48 -13.27
N LEU A 136 9.65 -3.92 -12.07
CA LEU A 136 10.31 -2.65 -11.69
C LEU A 136 11.84 -2.71 -11.82
N GLY A 137 12.44 -3.89 -11.77
CA GLY A 137 13.86 -4.09 -12.05
C GLY A 137 14.25 -3.83 -13.51
N GLN A 138 13.38 -4.18 -14.46
CA GLN A 138 13.62 -3.84 -15.87
C GLN A 138 13.56 -2.33 -16.08
N VAL A 139 12.56 -1.68 -15.49
CA VAL A 139 12.40 -0.22 -15.53
C VAL A 139 13.66 0.46 -14.97
N ARG A 140 14.08 0.10 -13.75
CA ARG A 140 15.27 0.67 -13.10
C ARG A 140 16.54 0.56 -13.95
N HIS A 141 16.75 -0.59 -14.59
CA HIS A 141 18.04 -0.88 -15.20
C HIS A 141 18.16 -0.50 -16.68
N ARG A 142 17.03 -0.37 -17.39
CA ARG A 142 17.02 -0.27 -18.87
C ARG A 142 16.14 0.83 -19.43
N ALA A 143 15.21 1.40 -18.67
CA ALA A 143 14.32 2.42 -19.23
C ALA A 143 15.08 3.75 -19.37
N ASP A 144 15.14 4.24 -20.60
CA ASP A 144 15.69 5.54 -20.98
C ASP A 144 14.59 6.63 -21.10
N LEU A 145 13.34 6.21 -21.30
CA LEU A 145 12.15 7.04 -21.28
C LEU A 145 11.13 6.54 -20.24
N ILE A 146 10.70 7.44 -19.36
CA ILE A 146 9.66 7.18 -18.34
C ILE A 146 8.51 8.15 -18.58
N ILE A 147 7.30 7.62 -18.71
CA ILE A 147 6.07 8.40 -18.84
C ILE A 147 5.18 8.08 -17.64
N TYR A 148 4.85 9.12 -16.86
CA TYR A 148 3.79 9.06 -15.86
C TYR A 148 2.53 9.67 -16.45
N TRP A 149 1.54 8.84 -16.75
CA TRP A 149 0.29 9.27 -17.40
C TRP A 149 -0.87 9.18 -16.42
N GLY A 150 -1.49 10.33 -16.11
CA GLY A 150 -2.67 10.37 -15.23
C GLY A 150 -2.38 9.98 -13.78
N CYS A 151 -1.12 10.09 -13.33
CA CYS A 151 -0.72 9.75 -11.97
C CYS A 151 0.29 10.75 -11.41
N ASP A 152 0.25 10.97 -10.10
CA ASP A 152 1.27 11.71 -9.35
C ASP A 152 2.02 10.76 -8.39
N PRO A 153 3.13 10.13 -8.84
CA PRO A 153 3.90 9.23 -8.01
C PRO A 153 4.59 9.96 -6.84
N TRP A 154 4.83 11.27 -6.93
CA TRP A 154 5.49 12.00 -5.84
C TRP A 154 4.61 11.99 -4.58
N SER A 155 3.30 12.18 -4.77
CA SER A 155 2.32 12.22 -3.68
C SER A 155 1.79 10.83 -3.31
N ALA A 156 1.44 10.00 -4.30
CA ALA A 156 0.75 8.73 -4.06
C ALA A 156 1.70 7.53 -3.87
N HIS A 157 2.89 7.58 -4.48
CA HIS A 157 3.86 6.48 -4.48
C HIS A 157 5.30 7.01 -4.25
N PRO A 158 5.58 7.71 -3.12
CA PRO A 158 6.72 8.63 -3.05
C PRO A 158 8.09 8.01 -3.35
N ARG A 159 8.27 6.73 -2.97
CA ARG A 159 9.53 6.00 -3.21
C ARG A 159 9.62 5.33 -4.58
N HIS A 160 8.58 5.39 -5.42
CA HIS A 160 8.62 4.83 -6.78
C HIS A 160 9.68 5.53 -7.64
N ILE A 161 9.72 6.87 -7.58
CA ILE A 161 10.69 7.66 -8.34
C ILE A 161 12.12 7.38 -7.89
N GLU A 162 12.30 7.37 -6.56
CA GLU A 162 13.57 7.08 -5.89
C GLU A 162 14.12 5.70 -6.26
N ARG A 163 13.29 4.66 -6.14
CA ARG A 163 13.74 3.27 -6.24
C ARG A 163 13.87 2.77 -7.67
N TYR A 164 13.04 3.26 -8.60
CA TYR A 164 12.84 2.55 -9.87
C TYR A 164 12.92 3.41 -11.12
N THR A 165 12.89 4.75 -11.03
CA THR A 165 12.88 5.60 -12.24
C THR A 165 13.92 6.72 -12.15
N ALA A 166 13.52 7.99 -12.25
CA ALA A 166 14.39 9.13 -12.54
C ALA A 166 15.60 9.30 -11.59
N PHE A 167 15.47 8.88 -10.34
CA PHE A 167 16.51 9.04 -9.31
C PHE A 167 17.34 7.77 -9.09
N SER A 168 16.87 6.64 -9.61
CA SER A 168 17.53 5.36 -9.47
C SER A 168 18.72 5.24 -10.42
N GLU A 169 19.73 4.47 -10.01
CA GLU A 169 20.83 4.06 -10.90
C GLU A 169 20.55 2.66 -11.45
N GLY A 170 20.56 2.59 -12.77
CA GLY A 170 20.45 1.38 -13.54
C GLY A 170 21.82 0.76 -13.85
N ARG A 171 21.78 -0.47 -14.38
CA ARG A 171 23.00 -1.16 -14.85
C ARG A 171 23.38 -0.70 -16.24
N PHE A 172 22.38 -0.44 -17.08
CA PHE A 172 22.56 -0.05 -18.48
C PHE A 172 22.23 1.42 -18.69
N GLU A 173 21.19 1.92 -18.00
CA GLU A 173 20.83 3.33 -18.00
C GLU A 173 21.23 4.05 -16.71
N LYS A 174 21.84 5.23 -16.85
CA LYS A 174 22.28 6.06 -15.72
C LYS A 174 21.15 6.98 -15.25
N SER A 175 21.18 7.37 -13.99
CA SER A 175 20.20 8.33 -13.44
C SER A 175 20.19 9.66 -14.21
N THR A 176 19.03 10.01 -14.76
CA THR A 176 18.78 11.30 -15.41
C THR A 176 19.03 12.46 -14.43
N TRP A 177 18.62 12.30 -13.17
CA TRP A 177 18.81 13.30 -12.12
C TRP A 177 20.27 13.54 -11.77
N ARG A 178 21.08 12.48 -11.64
CA ARG A 178 22.53 12.66 -11.43
C ARG A 178 23.19 13.34 -12.63
N GLY A 179 22.77 12.99 -13.85
CA GLY A 179 23.17 13.69 -15.06
C GLY A 179 22.86 15.19 -15.00
N TYR A 180 21.64 15.55 -14.58
CA TYR A 180 21.22 16.94 -14.39
C TYR A 180 22.05 17.67 -13.32
N LEU A 181 22.22 17.08 -12.14
CA LEU A 181 23.03 17.66 -11.05
C LEU A 181 24.49 17.89 -11.47
N ASN A 182 25.07 16.95 -12.21
CA ASN A 182 26.44 17.10 -12.72
C ASN A 182 26.55 18.25 -13.72
N LYS A 183 25.57 18.40 -14.62
CA LYS A 183 25.50 19.54 -15.54
C LYS A 183 25.36 20.86 -14.79
N MET A 184 24.49 20.93 -13.77
CA MET A 184 24.33 22.12 -12.93
C MET A 184 25.63 22.48 -12.20
N LYS A 185 26.30 21.50 -11.58
CA LYS A 185 27.59 21.72 -10.92
C LYS A 185 28.66 22.24 -11.89
N ALA A 186 28.73 21.68 -13.10
CA ALA A 186 29.66 22.15 -14.13
C ALA A 186 29.36 23.60 -14.56
N LEU A 187 28.09 23.97 -14.71
CA LEU A 187 27.66 25.34 -15.04
C LEU A 187 28.00 26.34 -13.93
N MET A 188 27.78 25.97 -12.67
CA MET A 188 28.13 26.81 -11.51
C MET A 188 29.64 26.94 -11.34
N GLY A 189 30.41 25.88 -11.60
CA GLY A 189 31.88 25.90 -11.56
C GLY A 189 32.49 26.82 -12.63
N ARG A 190 31.85 26.95 -13.80
CA ARG A 190 32.27 27.87 -14.88
C ARG A 190 31.99 29.35 -14.58
N LYS A 191 31.14 29.69 -13.60
CA LYS A 191 30.87 31.07 -13.18
C LYS A 191 31.89 31.65 -12.19
N LYS A 192 32.92 30.89 -11.79
CA LYS A 192 34.08 31.41 -11.04
C LYS A 192 35.15 31.94 -12.01
N ILE A 193 34.90 33.10 -12.61
CA ILE A 193 35.92 33.99 -13.21
C ILE A 193 35.49 35.41 -12.86
#